data_AF-A0A533YRM7-F1
#
_entry.id   AF-A0A533YRM7-F1
#
_cell.length_a   1.000
_cell.length_b   1.000
_cell.length_c   1.000
_cell.angle_alpha   90.00
_cell.angle_beta   90.00
_cell.angle_gamma   90.00
#
_symmetry.space_group_name_H-M   'P 1'
#
loop_
_entity.id
_entity.type
_entity.pdbx_description
1 polymer ?
#
loop_
_entity_poly.entity_id
_entity_poly.type
_entity_poly.pdbx_seq_one_letter_code
_entity_poly.pdbx_strand_id
1 'polypeptide(L)'
;MRLLIRDIRGDEKGVASTVGTIMALLVFLTFLSLIVNQYVPVWMKDSEASHMNGALGQFGGLKGAIDLQILAAQAAKISGTHYIPVTSSSAVSLGVDGVPIFAASTLGTLQSYPDAGSFTVQFSYIPNKAVPSQVATVKEQSNGSIELDVANRYYVPQKIAYENGAVIRYQSDGQVIRAQPTFSVLKTNNTLDVSFGLVSLYGAGSVSGTSTEVVNTQVFAFDRQDYQGFPANAVIWVNHTSRYGLSWYRFLNQTLASALVLGGTFTQTPLDISYTAKIGLIVIYKVSASYNPALRTYTMRLEIHNNPGLLALSVFRLLHAQVQVGVGDTTSNVQF
;
A
#
# COMPACT_ATOMS: atom_id res chain seq x y z
N MET A 1 -41.10 33.45 81.88
CA MET A 1 -40.92 33.09 80.47
C MET A 1 -39.48 32.63 80.28
N ARG A 2 -39.23 31.32 80.20
CA ARG A 2 -37.88 30.75 79.95
C ARG A 2 -37.86 30.21 78.52
N LEU A 3 -37.08 30.83 77.65
CA LEU A 3 -36.77 30.31 76.32
C LEU A 3 -35.85 29.10 76.48
N LEU A 4 -36.37 27.91 76.19
CA LEU A 4 -35.58 26.69 76.02
C LEU A 4 -34.88 26.77 74.67
N ILE A 5 -33.62 27.21 74.68
CA ILE A 5 -32.72 27.05 73.52
C ILE A 5 -32.35 25.57 73.49
N ARG A 6 -32.95 24.83 72.56
CA ARG A 6 -32.68 23.40 72.35
C ARG A 6 -31.34 23.29 71.64
N ASP A 7 -30.33 22.87 72.38
CA ASP A 7 -28.99 22.62 71.83
C ASP A 7 -29.09 21.52 70.77
N ILE A 8 -28.57 21.80 69.57
CA ILE A 8 -28.61 20.87 68.44
C ILE A 8 -27.62 19.76 68.78
N ARG A 9 -28.12 18.68 69.38
CA ARG A 9 -27.33 17.48 69.65
C ARG A 9 -26.77 16.97 68.32
N GLY A 10 -25.46 17.12 68.12
CA GLY A 10 -24.77 16.56 66.97
C GLY A 10 -24.95 15.04 66.96
N ASP A 11 -25.67 14.53 65.98
CA ASP A 11 -25.85 13.09 65.81
C ASP A 11 -24.58 12.51 65.20
N GLU A 12 -23.64 12.09 66.05
CA GLU A 12 -22.36 11.46 65.66
C GLU A 12 -22.58 10.26 64.74
N LYS A 13 -23.73 9.58 64.82
CA LYS A 13 -24.08 8.47 63.92
C LYS A 13 -24.42 8.96 62.51
N GLY A 14 -25.09 10.11 62.39
CA GLY A 14 -25.35 10.77 61.11
C GLY A 14 -24.08 11.27 60.44
N VAL A 15 -23.14 11.83 61.22
CA VAL A 15 -21.82 12.25 60.75
C VAL A 15 -21.00 11.05 60.28
N ALA A 16 -20.94 9.97 61.07
CA ALA A 16 -20.22 8.75 60.70
C ALA A 16 -20.77 8.08 59.44
N SER A 17 -22.10 8.05 59.25
CA SER A 17 -22.73 7.51 58.04
C SER A 17 -22.39 8.34 56.80
N THR A 18 -22.41 9.68 56.93
CA THR A 18 -22.09 10.60 55.84
C THR A 18 -20.60 10.54 55.47
N VAL A 19 -19.71 10.45 56.47
CA VAL A 19 -18.27 10.25 56.22
C VAL A 19 -18.03 8.89 55.55
N GLY A 20 -18.73 7.84 55.98
CA GLY A 20 -18.64 6.51 55.37
C GLY A 20 -19.06 6.51 53.89
N THR A 21 -20.17 7.18 53.54
CA THR A 21 -20.62 7.27 52.15
C THR A 21 -19.68 8.10 51.29
N ILE A 22 -19.15 9.22 51.81
CA ILE A 22 -18.15 10.04 51.10
C ILE A 22 -16.87 9.21 50.85
N MET A 23 -16.39 8.47 51.84
CA MET A 23 -15.20 7.63 51.67
C MET A 23 -15.43 6.52 50.65
N ALA A 24 -16.61 5.87 50.66
CA ALA A 24 -16.96 4.87 49.66
C ALA A 24 -17.03 5.46 48.23
N LEU A 25 -17.60 6.66 48.08
CA LEU A 25 -17.65 7.37 46.80
C LEU A 25 -16.25 7.76 46.32
N LEU A 26 -15.37 8.23 47.21
CA LEU A 26 -13.99 8.56 46.87
C LEU A 26 -13.23 7.33 46.39
N VAL A 27 -13.35 6.20 47.09
CA VAL A 27 -12.74 4.94 46.66
C VAL A 27 -13.28 4.54 45.29
N PHE A 28 -14.59 4.57 45.07
CA PHE A 28 -15.18 4.27 43.77
C PHE A 28 -14.68 5.19 42.66
N LEU A 29 -14.60 6.50 42.90
CA LEU A 29 -14.09 7.48 41.95
C LEU A 29 -12.60 7.28 41.66
N THR A 30 -11.79 6.88 42.64
CA THR A 30 -10.38 6.55 42.41
C THR A 30 -10.22 5.31 41.53
N PHE A 31 -11.03 4.26 41.75
CA PHE A 31 -11.03 3.09 40.87
C PHE A 31 -11.50 3.43 39.46
N LEU A 32 -12.57 4.22 39.33
CA LEU A 32 -13.06 4.68 38.03
C LEU A 32 -11.99 5.51 37.31
N SER A 33 -11.29 6.39 38.02
CA SER A 33 -10.20 7.20 37.48
C SER A 33 -9.05 6.33 36.97
N LEU A 34 -8.69 5.27 37.72
CA LEU A 34 -7.66 4.33 37.31
C LEU A 34 -8.08 3.58 36.04
N ILE A 35 -9.33 3.12 35.95
CA ILE A 35 -9.86 2.46 34.74
C ILE A 35 -9.78 3.38 33.51
N VAL A 36 -10.29 4.61 33.62
CA VAL A 36 -10.37 5.54 32.49
C VAL A 36 -8.98 6.02 32.05
N ASN A 37 -8.05 6.25 32.99
CA ASN A 37 -6.76 6.82 32.67
C ASN A 37 -5.68 5.78 32.35
N GLN A 38 -5.78 4.56 32.88
CA GLN A 38 -4.74 3.54 32.71
C GLN A 38 -5.21 2.37 31.84
N TYR A 39 -6.40 1.81 32.09
CA TYR A 39 -6.83 0.58 31.41
C TYR A 39 -7.40 0.86 30.02
N VAL A 40 -8.29 1.85 29.90
CA VAL A 40 -8.97 2.16 28.63
C VAL A 40 -7.97 2.52 27.51
N PRO A 41 -6.95 3.37 27.73
CA PRO A 41 -5.99 3.70 26.68
C PRO A 41 -5.15 2.50 26.23
N VAL A 42 -4.76 1.63 27.18
CA VAL A 42 -3.99 0.41 26.86
C VAL A 42 -4.82 -0.55 26.03
N TRP A 43 -6.06 -0.79 26.44
CA TRP A 43 -6.95 -1.67 25.68
C TRP A 43 -7.25 -1.12 24.28
N MET A 44 -7.50 0.19 24.17
CA MET A 44 -7.72 0.83 22.86
C MET A 44 -6.48 0.76 21.98
N LYS A 45 -5.29 0.95 22.52
CA LYS A 45 -4.03 0.80 21.78
C LYS A 45 -3.88 -0.60 21.18
N ASP A 46 -4.17 -1.65 21.96
CA ASP A 46 -4.09 -3.03 21.48
C ASP A 46 -5.16 -3.32 20.42
N SER A 47 -6.36 -2.77 20.59
CA SER A 47 -7.46 -2.89 19.62
C SER A 47 -7.12 -2.21 18.28
N GLU A 48 -6.62 -0.97 18.31
CA GLU A 48 -6.15 -0.25 17.12
C GLU A 48 -4.98 -0.96 16.43
N ALA A 49 -4.01 -1.48 17.19
CA ALA A 49 -2.89 -2.24 16.64
C ALA A 49 -3.34 -3.56 15.98
N SER A 50 -4.26 -4.29 16.62
CA SER A 50 -4.85 -5.51 16.08
C SER A 50 -5.64 -5.23 14.80
N HIS A 51 -6.45 -4.17 14.79
CA HIS A 51 -7.21 -3.73 13.63
C HIS A 51 -6.29 -3.44 12.44
N MET A 52 -5.21 -2.67 12.63
CA MET A 52 -4.29 -2.36 11.53
C MET A 52 -3.61 -3.61 10.95
N ASN A 53 -3.28 -4.61 11.78
CA ASN A 53 -2.72 -5.87 11.30
C ASN A 53 -3.77 -6.70 10.53
N GLY A 54 -5.02 -6.72 11.02
CA GLY A 54 -6.14 -7.36 10.32
C GLY A 54 -6.41 -6.73 8.97
N ALA A 55 -6.51 -5.39 8.92
CA ALA A 55 -6.70 -4.62 7.70
C ALA A 55 -5.56 -4.85 6.68
N LEU A 56 -4.31 -4.93 7.14
CA LEU A 56 -3.18 -5.25 6.27
C LEU A 56 -3.30 -6.65 5.66
N GLY A 57 -3.74 -7.63 6.45
CA GLY A 57 -4.05 -8.97 5.97
C GLY A 57 -5.17 -9.00 4.94
N GLN A 58 -6.24 -8.23 5.16
CA GLN A 58 -7.37 -8.08 4.23
C GLN A 58 -6.92 -7.48 2.89
N PHE A 59 -6.04 -6.46 2.89
CA PHE A 59 -5.42 -5.95 1.67
C PHE A 59 -4.55 -7.00 0.96
N GLY A 60 -3.88 -7.88 1.71
CA GLY A 60 -3.21 -9.06 1.16
C GLY A 60 -4.17 -10.01 0.46
N GLY A 61 -5.36 -10.23 1.05
CA GLY A 61 -6.45 -11.00 0.45
C GLY A 61 -6.98 -10.36 -0.84
N LEU A 62 -7.23 -9.05 -0.82
CA LEU A 62 -7.62 -8.26 -1.99
C LEU A 62 -6.61 -8.39 -3.13
N LYS A 63 -5.32 -8.25 -2.82
CA LYS A 63 -4.25 -8.50 -3.79
C LYS A 63 -4.32 -9.91 -4.35
N GLY A 64 -4.44 -10.92 -3.50
CA GLY A 64 -4.52 -12.31 -3.93
C GLY A 64 -5.71 -12.56 -4.87
N ALA A 65 -6.86 -11.95 -4.60
CA ALA A 65 -8.03 -12.01 -5.47
C ALA A 65 -7.78 -11.39 -6.85
N ILE A 66 -7.13 -10.23 -6.92
CA ILE A 66 -6.74 -9.60 -8.19
C ILE A 66 -5.72 -10.47 -8.93
N ASP A 67 -4.69 -10.97 -8.24
CA ASP A 67 -3.65 -11.81 -8.85
C ASP A 67 -4.24 -13.11 -9.43
N LEU A 68 -5.22 -13.73 -8.77
CA LEU A 68 -5.92 -14.91 -9.27
C LEU A 68 -6.77 -14.59 -10.51
N GLN A 69 -7.42 -13.43 -10.55
CA GLN A 69 -8.15 -12.99 -11.75
C GLN A 69 -7.20 -12.71 -12.92
N ILE A 70 -6.05 -12.08 -12.66
CA ILE A 70 -5.00 -11.87 -13.66
C ILE A 70 -4.48 -13.21 -14.18
N LEU A 71 -4.24 -14.18 -13.30
CA LEU A 71 -3.81 -15.52 -13.66
C LEU A 71 -4.86 -16.24 -14.52
N ALA A 72 -6.15 -16.13 -14.17
CA ALA A 72 -7.25 -16.69 -14.96
C ALA A 72 -7.32 -16.06 -16.36
N ALA A 73 -7.17 -14.73 -16.46
CA ALA A 73 -7.12 -14.01 -17.73
C ALA A 73 -5.91 -14.44 -18.58
N GLN A 74 -4.76 -14.63 -17.94
CA GLN A 74 -3.55 -15.13 -18.60
C GLN A 74 -3.75 -16.56 -19.11
N ALA A 75 -4.35 -17.45 -18.31
CA ALA A 75 -4.62 -18.83 -18.71
C ALA A 75 -5.56 -18.89 -19.92
N ALA A 76 -6.63 -18.09 -19.94
CA ALA A 76 -7.53 -17.97 -21.08
C ALA A 76 -6.79 -17.49 -22.35
N LYS A 77 -5.94 -16.46 -22.21
CA LYS A 77 -5.12 -15.94 -23.32
C LYS A 77 -4.17 -17.02 -23.88
N ILE A 78 -3.54 -17.83 -23.03
CA ILE A 78 -2.63 -18.91 -23.44
C ILE A 78 -3.41 -20.05 -24.13
N SER A 79 -4.59 -20.40 -23.64
CA SER A 79 -5.46 -21.42 -24.23
C SER A 79 -6.17 -20.97 -25.51
N GLY A 80 -6.05 -19.71 -25.91
CA GLY A 80 -6.77 -19.14 -27.06
C GLY A 80 -8.28 -19.03 -26.84
N THR A 81 -8.73 -19.02 -25.58
CA THR A 81 -10.15 -18.91 -25.22
C THR A 81 -10.49 -17.50 -24.77
N HIS A 82 -11.77 -17.15 -24.85
CA HIS A 82 -12.26 -15.87 -24.33
C HIS A 82 -12.24 -15.87 -22.81
N TYR A 83 -11.65 -14.83 -22.21
CA TYR A 83 -11.71 -14.62 -20.76
C TYR A 83 -13.06 -14.01 -20.39
N ILE A 84 -13.78 -14.62 -19.44
CA ILE A 84 -15.02 -14.09 -18.88
C ILE A 84 -14.68 -13.41 -17.56
N PRO A 85 -14.81 -12.06 -17.47
CA PRO A 85 -14.54 -11.32 -16.24
C PRO A 85 -15.42 -11.77 -15.08
N VAL A 86 -14.83 -12.02 -13.92
CA VAL A 86 -15.54 -12.38 -12.68
C VAL A 86 -15.30 -11.35 -11.60
N THR A 87 -16.35 -10.98 -10.86
CA THR A 87 -16.23 -10.07 -9.73
C THR A 87 -15.79 -10.83 -8.49
N SER A 88 -14.74 -10.36 -7.84
CA SER A 88 -14.30 -10.85 -6.53
C SER A 88 -14.53 -9.78 -5.47
N SER A 89 -15.15 -10.18 -4.36
CA SER A 89 -15.48 -9.33 -3.22
C SER A 89 -14.52 -9.60 -2.07
N SER A 90 -13.76 -8.58 -1.65
CA SER A 90 -12.86 -8.65 -0.50
C SER A 90 -13.38 -7.75 0.61
N ALA A 91 -13.44 -8.26 1.83
CA ALA A 91 -13.88 -7.49 2.99
C ALA A 91 -12.71 -6.70 3.60
N VAL A 92 -12.93 -5.43 3.93
CA VAL A 92 -11.97 -4.54 4.58
C VAL A 92 -12.61 -3.88 5.78
N SER A 93 -12.07 -4.09 6.98
CA SER A 93 -12.49 -3.40 8.20
C SER A 93 -11.96 -1.97 8.18
N LEU A 94 -12.85 -1.01 8.39
CA LEU A 94 -12.49 0.41 8.29
C LEU A 94 -11.85 0.94 9.57
N GLY A 95 -12.41 0.59 10.72
CA GLY A 95 -12.03 1.19 11.99
C GLY A 95 -12.33 0.31 13.19
N VAL A 96 -12.19 0.91 14.36
CA VAL A 96 -12.37 0.25 15.65
C VAL A 96 -13.48 0.94 16.42
N ASP A 97 -14.42 0.15 16.92
CA ASP A 97 -15.45 0.65 17.81
C ASP A 97 -14.85 1.14 19.13
N GLY A 98 -15.42 2.22 19.65
CA GLY A 98 -15.02 2.77 20.93
C GLY A 98 -15.54 1.93 22.09
N VAL A 99 -15.09 2.29 23.28
CA VAL A 99 -15.65 1.75 24.51
C VAL A 99 -16.79 2.66 24.95
N PRO A 100 -18.05 2.20 24.99
CA PRO A 100 -19.16 3.04 25.45
C PRO A 100 -18.83 3.72 26.77
N ILE A 101 -19.14 5.03 26.87
CA ILE A 101 -18.90 5.89 28.03
C ILE A 101 -17.42 6.25 28.27
N PHE A 102 -16.46 5.46 27.79
CA PHE A 102 -15.04 5.59 28.15
C PHE A 102 -14.11 6.02 27.01
N ALA A 103 -14.41 5.69 25.75
CA ALA A 103 -13.65 6.12 24.59
C ALA A 103 -14.52 6.18 23.33
N ALA A 104 -14.34 7.24 22.53
CA ALA A 104 -14.96 7.31 21.20
C ALA A 104 -14.27 6.35 20.22
N SER A 105 -14.99 5.96 19.17
CA SER A 105 -14.48 5.10 18.11
C SER A 105 -13.37 5.77 17.29
N THR A 106 -12.54 4.91 16.70
CA THR A 106 -11.51 5.28 15.74
C THR A 106 -12.02 4.94 14.35
N LEU A 107 -12.45 5.98 13.63
CA LEU A 107 -12.96 5.84 12.27
C LEU A 107 -11.79 5.66 11.28
N GLY A 108 -12.02 4.85 10.26
CA GLY A 108 -11.17 4.85 9.07
C GLY A 108 -11.95 5.17 7.81
N THR A 109 -11.21 5.60 6.80
CA THR A 109 -11.71 5.94 5.48
C THR A 109 -11.03 5.07 4.44
N LEU A 110 -11.82 4.30 3.71
CA LEU A 110 -11.37 3.49 2.58
C LEU A 110 -11.78 4.19 1.29
N GLN A 111 -10.83 4.42 0.40
CA GLN A 111 -11.06 5.17 -0.83
C GLN A 111 -10.27 4.60 -2.01
N SER A 112 -10.90 4.56 -3.18
CA SER A 112 -10.25 4.28 -4.47
C SER A 112 -9.93 5.59 -5.20
N TYR A 113 -8.68 5.71 -5.66
CA TYR A 113 -8.14 6.83 -6.41
C TYR A 113 -7.63 6.34 -7.77
N PRO A 114 -8.45 6.38 -8.84
CA PRO A 114 -8.07 5.87 -10.16
C PRO A 114 -6.91 6.65 -10.80
N ASP A 115 -6.75 7.93 -10.46
CA ASP A 115 -5.70 8.80 -11.03
C ASP A 115 -4.40 8.87 -10.18
N ALA A 116 -4.36 8.15 -9.05
CA ALA A 116 -3.19 8.15 -8.15
C ALA A 116 -2.13 7.13 -8.58
N GLY A 117 -0.90 7.29 -8.09
CA GLY A 117 0.12 6.24 -8.17
C GLY A 117 0.63 5.93 -9.57
N SER A 118 0.66 6.92 -10.47
CA SER A 118 0.97 6.69 -11.89
C SER A 118 2.30 5.98 -12.10
N PHE A 119 2.30 4.93 -12.91
CA PHE A 119 3.45 4.24 -13.47
C PHE A 119 3.55 4.52 -14.97
N THR A 120 4.78 4.60 -15.47
CA THR A 120 5.05 4.67 -16.91
C THR A 120 6.26 3.81 -17.21
N VAL A 121 6.08 2.85 -18.12
CA VAL A 121 7.13 1.97 -18.62
C VAL A 121 7.41 2.36 -20.08
N GLN A 122 8.66 2.69 -20.39
CA GLN A 122 9.06 3.10 -21.72
C GLN A 122 10.39 2.47 -22.11
N PHE A 123 10.46 1.93 -23.34
CA PHE A 123 11.69 1.37 -23.91
C PHE A 123 11.57 1.27 -25.43
N SER A 124 12.71 1.01 -26.08
CA SER A 124 12.79 0.78 -27.52
C SER A 124 13.25 -0.64 -27.83
N TYR A 125 12.70 -1.23 -28.88
CA TYR A 125 13.03 -2.59 -29.33
C TYR A 125 12.99 -2.68 -30.86
N ILE A 126 13.58 -3.74 -31.42
CA ILE A 126 13.63 -4.02 -32.85
C ILE A 126 12.61 -5.13 -33.15
N PRO A 127 11.41 -4.80 -33.67
CA PRO A 127 10.37 -5.79 -33.93
C PRO A 127 10.77 -6.82 -35.00
N ASN A 128 11.58 -6.41 -35.98
CA ASN A 128 12.07 -7.31 -37.02
C ASN A 128 13.60 -7.32 -37.06
N LYS A 129 14.20 -8.42 -36.61
CA LYS A 129 15.67 -8.59 -36.59
C LYS A 129 16.31 -8.55 -37.98
N ALA A 130 15.54 -8.82 -39.05
CA ALA A 130 16.03 -8.72 -40.42
C ALA A 130 16.22 -7.26 -40.88
N VAL A 131 15.62 -6.29 -40.18
CA VAL A 131 15.73 -4.85 -40.47
C VAL A 131 16.14 -4.12 -39.19
N PRO A 132 17.43 -4.17 -38.79
CA PRO A 132 17.89 -3.60 -37.52
C PRO A 132 17.71 -2.08 -37.37
N SER A 133 17.49 -1.37 -38.48
CA SER A 133 17.17 0.07 -38.49
C SER A 133 15.74 0.38 -38.05
N GLN A 134 14.83 -0.60 -38.09
CA GLN A 134 13.45 -0.41 -37.65
C GLN A 134 13.38 -0.54 -36.14
N VAL A 135 13.40 0.60 -35.45
CA VAL A 135 13.26 0.67 -33.98
C VAL A 135 11.85 1.15 -33.63
N ALA A 136 11.13 0.35 -32.85
CA ALA A 136 9.83 0.70 -32.28
C ALA A 136 10.01 1.14 -30.82
N THR A 137 9.10 2.01 -30.35
CA THR A 137 9.06 2.45 -28.95
C THR A 137 7.75 2.03 -28.33
N VAL A 138 7.84 1.47 -27.13
CA VAL A 138 6.70 1.10 -26.29
C VAL A 138 6.58 2.14 -25.18
N LYS A 139 5.36 2.57 -24.90
CA LYS A 139 5.04 3.42 -23.75
C LYS A 139 3.72 2.95 -23.15
N GLU A 140 3.82 2.25 -22.03
CA GLU A 140 2.67 1.77 -21.26
C GLU A 140 2.53 2.57 -19.97
N GLN A 141 1.30 2.79 -19.53
CA GLN A 141 0.99 3.53 -18.32
C GLN A 141 -0.05 2.78 -17.49
N SER A 142 0.09 2.82 -16.17
CA SER A 142 -0.96 2.39 -15.24
C SER A 142 -1.14 3.40 -14.12
N ASN A 143 -2.37 3.53 -13.65
CA ASN A 143 -2.73 4.39 -12.53
C ASN A 143 -3.71 3.64 -11.64
N GLY A 144 -3.87 4.10 -10.40
CA GLY A 144 -4.82 3.55 -9.47
C GLY A 144 -4.20 3.21 -8.13
N SER A 145 -4.85 3.64 -7.05
CA SER A 145 -4.56 3.17 -5.71
C SER A 145 -5.84 3.02 -4.90
N ILE A 146 -5.87 2.04 -4.00
CA ILE A 146 -6.90 1.92 -2.97
C ILE A 146 -6.22 2.18 -1.64
N GLU A 147 -6.69 3.15 -0.88
CA GLU A 147 -6.10 3.55 0.40
C GLU A 147 -7.11 3.39 1.54
N LEU A 148 -6.65 2.78 2.64
CA LEU A 148 -7.31 2.83 3.94
C LEU A 148 -6.50 3.78 4.84
N ASP A 149 -7.13 4.88 5.25
CA ASP A 149 -6.58 5.84 6.21
C ASP A 149 -7.28 5.66 7.57
N VAL A 150 -6.53 5.30 8.60
CA VAL A 150 -7.07 5.11 9.95
C VAL A 150 -6.36 6.06 10.91
N ALA A 151 -7.14 7.00 11.45
CA ALA A 151 -6.66 8.03 12.36
C ALA A 151 -6.57 7.50 13.80
N ASN A 152 -5.71 6.49 14.02
CA ASN A 152 -5.45 5.90 15.34
C ASN A 152 -5.09 6.97 16.36
N ARG A 153 -5.66 6.87 17.57
CA ARG A 153 -5.46 7.84 18.67
C ARG A 153 -4.53 7.32 19.74
N TYR A 154 -4.56 6.01 19.99
CA TYR A 154 -3.81 5.33 21.05
C TYR A 154 -2.64 4.52 20.48
N TYR A 155 -2.73 4.15 19.20
CA TYR A 155 -1.68 3.53 18.40
C TYR A 155 -1.17 4.48 17.31
N VAL A 156 -0.07 4.12 16.66
CA VAL A 156 0.53 4.94 15.59
C VAL A 156 -0.48 5.10 14.45
N PRO A 157 -0.74 6.33 13.95
CA PRO A 157 -1.54 6.55 12.75
C PRO A 157 -0.90 5.86 11.55
N GLN A 158 -1.69 5.10 10.81
CA GLN A 158 -1.20 4.29 9.69
C GLN A 158 -2.14 4.37 8.51
N LYS A 159 -1.54 4.30 7.31
CA LYS A 159 -2.24 4.11 6.06
C LYS A 159 -1.83 2.80 5.43
N ILE A 160 -2.79 2.11 4.84
CA ILE A 160 -2.53 0.93 4.02
C ILE A 160 -2.94 1.28 2.59
N ALA A 161 -2.06 1.05 1.64
CA ALA A 161 -2.33 1.32 0.23
C ALA A 161 -2.13 0.06 -0.59
N TYR A 162 -3.06 -0.23 -1.49
CA TYR A 162 -2.81 -1.10 -2.64
C TYR A 162 -2.46 -0.20 -3.83
N GLU A 163 -1.33 -0.45 -4.49
CA GLU A 163 -0.87 0.32 -5.65
C GLU A 163 -0.06 -0.57 -6.59
N ASN A 164 -0.43 -0.61 -7.87
CA ASN A 164 0.25 -1.39 -8.92
C ASN A 164 0.65 -2.82 -8.50
N GLY A 165 -0.26 -3.54 -7.81
CA GLY A 165 -0.02 -4.91 -7.35
C GLY A 165 0.76 -5.04 -6.04
N ALA A 166 1.21 -3.95 -5.43
CA ALA A 166 1.86 -3.93 -4.12
C ALA A 166 0.86 -3.57 -3.01
N VAL A 167 1.01 -4.17 -1.82
CA VAL A 167 0.36 -3.68 -0.59
C VAL A 167 1.42 -3.00 0.26
N ILE A 168 1.20 -1.74 0.57
CA ILE A 168 2.14 -0.84 1.23
C ILE A 168 1.55 -0.43 2.58
N ARG A 169 2.39 -0.46 3.61
CA ARG A 169 2.09 0.16 4.90
C ARG A 169 2.89 1.45 5.02
N TYR A 170 2.19 2.54 5.32
CA TYR A 170 2.73 3.88 5.50
C TYR A 170 2.43 4.38 6.90
N GLN A 171 3.47 4.81 7.62
CA GLN A 171 3.38 5.32 8.98
C GLN A 171 4.41 6.43 9.21
N SER A 172 4.39 7.07 10.37
CA SER A 172 5.30 8.20 10.64
C SER A 172 6.79 7.85 10.57
N ASP A 173 7.15 6.59 10.85
CA ASP A 173 8.54 6.10 10.79
C ASP A 173 9.01 5.70 9.37
N GLY A 174 8.11 5.68 8.39
CA GLY A 174 8.40 5.34 7.01
C GLY A 174 7.38 4.42 6.34
N GLN A 175 7.82 3.83 5.22
CA GLN A 175 6.97 3.02 4.36
C GLN A 175 7.64 1.72 3.93
N VAL A 176 6.82 0.68 3.81
CA VAL A 176 7.27 -0.68 3.51
C VAL A 176 6.22 -1.43 2.68
N ILE A 177 6.68 -2.11 1.63
CA ILE A 177 5.87 -3.06 0.88
C ILE A 177 5.75 -4.35 1.70
N ARG A 178 4.52 -4.76 1.99
CA ARG A 178 4.17 -5.95 2.77
C ARG A 178 3.71 -7.11 1.90
N ALA A 179 3.06 -6.82 0.78
CA ALA A 179 2.81 -7.81 -0.27
C ALA A 179 3.43 -7.32 -1.58
N GLN A 180 4.28 -8.16 -2.17
CA GLN A 180 5.15 -7.75 -3.27
C GLN A 180 4.39 -7.64 -4.61
N PRO A 181 4.67 -6.62 -5.42
CA PRO A 181 4.16 -6.52 -6.78
C PRO A 181 4.89 -7.49 -7.73
N THR A 182 4.37 -7.64 -8.94
CA THR A 182 5.01 -8.46 -9.97
C THR A 182 6.23 -7.73 -10.54
N PHE A 183 7.41 -8.07 -10.02
CA PHE A 183 8.69 -7.71 -10.60
C PHE A 183 9.69 -8.84 -10.38
N SER A 184 10.26 -9.36 -11.44
CA SER A 184 11.24 -10.44 -11.38
C SER A 184 12.38 -10.18 -12.34
N VAL A 185 13.58 -10.50 -11.90
CA VAL A 185 14.81 -10.31 -12.65
C VAL A 185 15.59 -11.61 -12.57
N LEU A 186 15.86 -12.21 -13.72
CA LEU A 186 16.61 -13.44 -13.85
C LEU A 186 17.85 -13.18 -14.71
N LYS A 187 19.02 -13.55 -14.17
CA LYS A 187 20.28 -13.53 -14.91
C LYS A 187 20.66 -14.95 -15.31
N THR A 188 20.78 -15.19 -16.61
CA THR A 188 21.19 -16.49 -17.16
C THR A 188 22.29 -16.28 -18.18
N ASN A 189 23.48 -16.87 -17.99
CA ASN A 189 24.59 -16.84 -18.97
C ASN A 189 24.85 -15.45 -19.58
N ASN A 190 25.00 -14.42 -18.74
CA ASN A 190 25.22 -13.01 -19.13
C ASN A 190 24.09 -12.38 -19.96
N THR A 191 22.90 -12.96 -19.90
CA THR A 191 21.67 -12.34 -20.38
C THR A 191 20.74 -12.03 -19.21
N LEU A 192 19.90 -11.02 -19.40
CA LEU A 192 18.96 -10.52 -18.43
C LEU A 192 17.54 -10.72 -18.96
N ASP A 193 16.75 -11.44 -18.19
CA ASP A 193 15.32 -11.60 -18.39
C ASP A 193 14.60 -10.83 -17.29
N VAL A 194 13.77 -9.86 -17.67
CA VAL A 194 13.04 -9.00 -16.74
C VAL A 194 11.55 -9.15 -16.99
N SER A 195 10.78 -9.33 -15.93
CA SER A 195 9.32 -9.37 -15.97
C SER A 195 8.77 -8.26 -15.06
N PHE A 196 7.86 -7.46 -15.58
CA PHE A 196 7.21 -6.38 -14.84
C PHE A 196 5.69 -6.39 -15.07
N GLY A 197 4.93 -6.26 -13.99
CA GLY A 197 3.49 -6.17 -14.02
C GLY A 197 3.01 -4.74 -13.77
N LEU A 198 2.04 -4.34 -14.58
CA LEU A 198 1.25 -3.13 -14.45
C LEU A 198 -0.19 -3.54 -14.10
N VAL A 199 -0.75 -2.91 -13.08
CA VAL A 199 -2.14 -3.05 -12.69
C VAL A 199 -2.75 -1.66 -12.66
N SER A 200 -3.70 -1.44 -13.57
CA SER A 200 -4.49 -0.21 -13.64
C SER A 200 -5.82 -0.41 -12.90
N LEU A 201 -6.15 0.48 -11.97
CA LEU A 201 -7.42 0.45 -11.25
C LEU A 201 -8.35 1.53 -11.79
N TYR A 202 -9.55 1.12 -12.16
CA TYR A 202 -10.62 1.97 -12.61
C TYR A 202 -11.75 1.94 -11.59
N GLY A 203 -12.53 3.01 -11.53
CA GLY A 203 -13.60 3.14 -10.54
C GLY A 203 -13.16 3.88 -9.29
N ALA A 204 -14.04 4.75 -8.85
CA ALA A 204 -13.88 5.56 -7.65
C ALA A 204 -14.96 5.17 -6.65
N GLY A 205 -14.66 5.37 -5.37
CA GLY A 205 -15.56 5.10 -4.27
C GLY A 205 -14.88 5.46 -2.98
N SER A 206 -15.65 5.88 -1.99
CA SER A 206 -15.15 6.24 -0.67
C SER A 206 -16.18 5.85 0.37
N VAL A 207 -15.74 5.21 1.44
CA VAL A 207 -16.57 4.82 2.57
C VAL A 207 -15.81 5.11 3.85
N SER A 208 -16.52 5.50 4.90
CA SER A 208 -15.92 5.84 6.19
C SER A 208 -16.78 5.32 7.32
N GLY A 209 -16.15 4.80 8.37
CA GLY A 209 -16.86 4.19 9.48
C GLY A 209 -15.98 3.30 10.34
N THR A 210 -16.62 2.47 11.14
CA THR A 210 -16.00 1.38 11.91
C THR A 210 -16.39 0.00 11.39
N SER A 211 -17.38 -0.08 10.49
CA SER A 211 -17.86 -1.32 9.90
C SER A 211 -16.82 -1.97 8.99
N THR A 212 -17.10 -3.23 8.63
CA THR A 212 -16.41 -3.90 7.53
C THR A 212 -17.17 -3.64 6.25
N GLU A 213 -16.46 -3.17 5.23
CA GLU A 213 -17.01 -2.86 3.92
C GLU A 213 -16.44 -3.79 2.85
N VAL A 214 -17.14 -3.88 1.73
CA VAL A 214 -16.75 -4.73 0.60
C VAL A 214 -16.03 -3.90 -0.46
N VAL A 215 -14.91 -4.42 -0.93
CA VAL A 215 -14.21 -3.97 -2.12
C VAL A 215 -14.41 -5.01 -3.22
N ASN A 216 -15.13 -4.62 -4.26
CA ASN A 216 -15.35 -5.43 -5.44
C ASN A 216 -14.25 -5.15 -6.46
N THR A 217 -13.67 -6.20 -7.01
CA THR A 217 -12.63 -6.13 -8.06
C THR A 217 -12.99 -7.04 -9.22
N GLN A 218 -12.77 -6.56 -10.44
CA GLN A 218 -13.02 -7.32 -11.66
C GLN A 218 -11.95 -6.97 -12.70
N VAL A 219 -11.04 -7.90 -13.00
CA VAL A 219 -10.16 -7.79 -14.16
C VAL A 219 -11.02 -7.90 -15.41
N PHE A 220 -10.95 -6.92 -16.30
CA PHE A 220 -11.74 -6.92 -17.54
C PHE A 220 -10.88 -6.91 -18.80
N ALA A 221 -9.63 -6.45 -18.70
CA ALA A 221 -8.66 -6.57 -19.77
C ALA A 221 -7.30 -7.00 -19.22
N PHE A 222 -6.61 -7.80 -20.05
CA PHE A 222 -5.30 -8.33 -19.74
C PHE A 222 -4.49 -8.38 -21.02
N ASP A 223 -3.33 -7.71 -21.00
CA ASP A 223 -2.32 -7.87 -22.02
C ASP A 223 -1.00 -8.34 -21.43
N ARG A 224 -0.29 -9.15 -22.21
CA ARG A 224 1.04 -9.62 -21.91
C ARG A 224 1.79 -9.70 -23.22
N GLN A 225 2.96 -9.05 -23.25
CA GLN A 225 3.84 -9.00 -24.39
C GLN A 225 5.27 -9.31 -23.93
N ASP A 226 5.95 -10.15 -24.69
CA ASP A 226 7.34 -10.53 -24.46
C ASP A 226 8.19 -9.81 -25.53
N TYR A 227 8.91 -8.76 -25.12
CA TYR A 227 9.73 -7.94 -26.02
C TYR A 227 11.16 -8.47 -26.09
N GLN A 228 11.72 -8.49 -27.31
CA GLN A 228 13.07 -8.95 -27.61
C GLN A 228 13.75 -8.02 -28.61
N GLY A 229 15.06 -8.20 -28.81
CA GLY A 229 15.80 -7.47 -29.85
C GLY A 229 16.06 -6.01 -29.47
N PHE A 230 16.66 -5.79 -28.30
CA PHE A 230 16.93 -4.45 -27.81
C PHE A 230 18.17 -3.84 -28.48
N PRO A 231 18.12 -2.58 -28.95
CA PRO A 231 19.30 -1.84 -29.40
C PRO A 231 20.40 -1.80 -28.33
N ALA A 232 21.67 -1.71 -28.75
CA ALA A 232 22.83 -1.83 -27.84
C ALA A 232 22.92 -0.76 -26.73
N ASN A 233 22.20 0.36 -26.87
CA ASN A 233 22.11 1.43 -25.85
C ASN A 233 20.65 1.64 -25.39
N ALA A 234 19.80 0.62 -25.55
CA ALA A 234 18.41 0.71 -25.12
C ALA A 234 18.35 0.78 -23.58
N VAL A 235 17.45 1.62 -23.08
CA VAL A 235 17.18 1.74 -21.65
C VAL A 235 15.70 1.48 -21.43
N ILE A 236 15.39 0.59 -20.49
CA ILE A 236 14.04 0.47 -19.95
C ILE A 236 13.87 1.47 -18.83
N TRP A 237 12.95 2.40 -19.01
CA TRP A 237 12.53 3.37 -18.02
C TRP A 237 11.27 2.89 -17.34
N VAL A 238 11.30 2.81 -16.00
CA VAL A 238 10.10 2.65 -15.18
C VAL A 238 10.04 3.85 -14.25
N ASN A 239 9.10 4.75 -14.54
CA ASN A 239 8.84 5.94 -13.73
C ASN A 239 7.57 5.72 -12.90
N HIS A 240 7.58 6.21 -11.67
CA HIS A 240 6.45 6.13 -10.77
C HIS A 240 6.35 7.40 -9.93
N THR A 241 5.15 7.94 -9.75
CA THR A 241 4.92 9.10 -8.89
C THR A 241 3.84 8.81 -7.86
N SER A 242 4.24 8.78 -6.58
CA SER A 242 3.33 8.53 -5.46
C SER A 242 3.95 8.95 -4.13
N ARG A 243 3.13 9.06 -3.09
CA ARG A 243 3.60 9.16 -1.70
C ARG A 243 4.47 7.94 -1.33
N TYR A 244 4.21 6.79 -1.96
CA TYR A 244 4.85 5.51 -1.68
C TYR A 244 6.14 5.23 -2.47
N GLY A 245 6.69 6.21 -3.18
CA GLY A 245 7.85 5.99 -4.06
C GLY A 245 9.13 5.51 -3.35
N LEU A 246 9.38 5.88 -2.08
CA LEU A 246 10.52 5.37 -1.32
C LEU A 246 10.43 3.85 -1.04
N SER A 247 9.23 3.30 -0.80
CA SER A 247 9.08 1.84 -0.63
C SER A 247 9.31 1.10 -1.94
N TRP A 248 8.84 1.66 -3.06
CA TRP A 248 9.13 1.13 -4.40
C TRP A 248 10.62 1.15 -4.73
N TYR A 249 11.32 2.25 -4.41
CA TYR A 249 12.78 2.33 -4.54
C TYR A 249 13.47 1.20 -3.78
N ARG A 250 13.11 1.00 -2.50
CA ARG A 250 13.71 -0.04 -1.65
C ARG A 250 13.45 -1.43 -2.22
N PHE A 251 12.21 -1.72 -2.64
CA PHE A 251 11.83 -3.00 -3.22
C PHE A 251 12.60 -3.28 -4.52
N LEU A 252 12.56 -2.37 -5.49
CA LEU A 252 13.21 -2.57 -6.79
C LEU A 252 14.72 -2.71 -6.63
N ASN A 253 15.34 -1.86 -5.81
CA ASN A 253 16.76 -1.95 -5.53
C ASN A 253 17.12 -3.28 -4.85
N GLN A 254 16.34 -3.73 -3.86
CA GLN A 254 16.59 -5.01 -3.19
C GLN A 254 16.46 -6.19 -4.15
N THR A 255 15.41 -6.23 -4.98
CA THR A 255 15.19 -7.30 -5.97
C THR A 255 16.33 -7.35 -6.99
N LEU A 256 16.75 -6.20 -7.54
CA LEU A 256 17.87 -6.11 -8.49
C LEU A 256 19.21 -6.46 -7.84
N ALA A 257 19.46 -5.99 -6.62
CA ALA A 257 20.68 -6.29 -5.87
C ALA A 257 20.77 -7.80 -5.58
N SER A 258 19.67 -8.45 -5.20
CA SER A 258 19.64 -9.90 -4.98
C SER A 258 19.83 -10.71 -6.26
N ALA A 259 19.29 -10.24 -7.39
CA ALA A 259 19.37 -10.97 -8.65
C ALA A 259 20.74 -10.83 -9.34
N LEU A 260 21.37 -9.65 -9.25
CA LEU A 260 22.55 -9.32 -10.04
C LEU A 260 23.84 -9.32 -9.25
N VAL A 261 23.78 -9.07 -7.93
CA VAL A 261 24.93 -9.03 -7.01
C VAL A 261 26.04 -8.12 -7.54
N LEU A 262 25.66 -6.91 -7.95
CA LEU A 262 26.57 -5.92 -8.53
C LEU A 262 26.96 -4.86 -7.52
N GLY A 263 28.23 -4.47 -7.53
CA GLY A 263 28.71 -3.26 -6.86
C GLY A 263 28.19 -1.99 -7.55
N GLY A 264 28.24 -0.88 -6.82
CA GLY A 264 27.68 0.37 -7.32
C GLY A 264 28.00 1.56 -6.43
N THR A 265 27.44 2.70 -6.82
CA THR A 265 27.54 3.94 -6.05
C THR A 265 26.17 4.24 -5.43
N PHE A 266 26.16 4.40 -4.12
CA PHE A 266 25.00 4.88 -3.37
C PHE A 266 25.15 6.37 -3.08
N THR A 267 24.08 7.13 -3.32
CA THR A 267 24.03 8.56 -3.03
C THR A 267 22.73 8.89 -2.32
N GLN A 268 22.81 9.65 -1.23
CA GLN A 268 21.63 10.10 -0.49
C GLN A 268 21.79 11.57 -0.10
N THR A 269 20.77 12.35 -0.41
CA THR A 269 20.54 13.71 0.07
C THR A 269 19.24 13.70 0.90
N PRO A 270 18.87 14.81 1.57
CA PRO A 270 17.60 14.88 2.29
C PRO A 270 16.36 14.66 1.43
N LEU A 271 16.44 14.96 0.13
CA LEU A 271 15.32 14.86 -0.80
C LEU A 271 15.48 13.70 -1.79
N ASP A 272 16.70 13.25 -2.06
CA ASP A 272 16.98 12.29 -3.12
C ASP A 272 17.73 11.08 -2.58
N ILE A 273 17.39 9.91 -3.09
CA ILE A 273 18.13 8.68 -2.86
C ILE A 273 18.35 7.99 -4.20
N SER A 274 19.56 7.50 -4.44
CA SER A 274 19.85 6.75 -5.66
C SER A 274 20.91 5.67 -5.45
N TYR A 275 20.79 4.60 -6.21
CA TYR A 275 21.79 3.55 -6.34
C TYR A 275 22.04 3.30 -7.82
N THR A 276 23.32 3.36 -8.21
CA THR A 276 23.77 3.08 -9.58
C THR A 276 24.69 1.87 -9.57
N ALA A 277 24.19 0.74 -10.09
CA ALA A 277 24.96 -0.50 -10.21
C ALA A 277 25.80 -0.51 -11.49
N LYS A 278 27.04 -0.96 -11.37
CA LYS A 278 28.02 -0.90 -12.46
C LYS A 278 28.80 -2.21 -12.61
N ILE A 279 29.25 -2.46 -13.83
CA ILE A 279 30.32 -3.43 -14.13
C ILE A 279 31.46 -2.64 -14.77
N GLY A 280 32.58 -2.50 -14.05
CA GLY A 280 33.62 -1.55 -14.43
C GLY A 280 33.07 -0.12 -14.48
N LEU A 281 33.14 0.54 -15.64
CA LEU A 281 32.62 1.88 -15.86
C LEU A 281 31.19 1.90 -16.46
N ILE A 282 30.64 0.74 -16.81
CA ILE A 282 29.35 0.63 -17.49
C ILE A 282 28.22 0.50 -16.48
N VAL A 283 27.18 1.32 -16.63
CA VAL A 283 25.97 1.27 -15.81
C VAL A 283 25.06 0.14 -16.29
N ILE A 284 24.64 -0.72 -15.36
CA ILE A 284 23.72 -1.83 -15.64
C ILE A 284 22.30 -1.46 -15.26
N TYR A 285 22.12 -0.90 -14.06
CA TYR A 285 20.85 -0.33 -13.65
C TYR A 285 21.06 0.84 -12.70
N LYS A 286 20.05 1.72 -12.66
CA LYS A 286 19.97 2.81 -11.71
C LYS A 286 18.57 2.85 -11.13
N VAL A 287 18.46 2.93 -9.81
CA VAL A 287 17.19 3.20 -9.13
C VAL A 287 17.34 4.51 -8.39
N SER A 288 16.32 5.35 -8.42
CA SER A 288 16.30 6.61 -7.70
C SER A 288 14.90 6.93 -7.20
N ALA A 289 14.83 7.68 -6.11
CA ALA A 289 13.60 8.33 -5.66
C ALA A 289 13.93 9.77 -5.23
N SER A 290 13.16 10.72 -5.74
CA SER A 290 13.28 12.14 -5.45
C SER A 290 11.99 12.65 -4.79
N TYR A 291 12.10 13.32 -3.65
CA TYR A 291 10.98 13.86 -2.90
C TYR A 291 10.66 15.28 -3.34
N ASN A 292 9.42 15.52 -3.75
CA ASN A 292 8.89 16.84 -3.99
C ASN A 292 8.12 17.35 -2.76
N PRO A 293 8.66 18.32 -1.99
CA PRO A 293 8.02 18.80 -0.77
C PRO A 293 6.73 19.58 -1.03
N ALA A 294 6.56 20.19 -2.20
CA ALA A 294 5.35 20.94 -2.54
C ALA A 294 4.14 20.02 -2.77
N LEU A 295 4.37 18.90 -3.48
CA LEU A 295 3.33 17.91 -3.77
C LEU A 295 3.24 16.78 -2.73
N ARG A 296 4.22 16.70 -1.83
CA ARG A 296 4.39 15.63 -0.83
C ARG A 296 4.42 14.22 -1.46
N THR A 297 5.01 14.12 -2.65
CA THR A 297 5.14 12.87 -3.40
C THR A 297 6.59 12.57 -3.73
N TYR A 298 6.89 11.30 -3.95
CA TYR A 298 8.16 10.84 -4.49
C TYR A 298 8.00 10.54 -5.98
N THR A 299 8.99 10.93 -6.78
CA THR A 299 9.18 10.41 -8.13
C THR A 299 10.27 9.34 -8.08
N MET A 300 9.86 8.08 -8.24
CA MET A 300 10.74 6.92 -8.36
C MET A 300 11.05 6.67 -9.83
N ARG A 301 12.32 6.41 -10.14
CA ARG A 301 12.78 6.11 -11.49
C ARG A 301 13.76 4.93 -11.44
N LEU A 302 13.45 3.90 -12.21
CA LEU A 302 14.30 2.76 -12.50
C LEU A 302 14.73 2.83 -13.96
N GLU A 303 16.02 2.61 -14.18
CA GLU A 303 16.68 2.51 -15.47
C GLU A 303 17.36 1.15 -15.56
N ILE A 304 17.04 0.35 -16.57
CA ILE A 304 17.76 -0.89 -16.88
C ILE A 304 18.41 -0.73 -18.24
N HIS A 305 19.74 -0.79 -18.28
CA HIS A 305 20.55 -0.51 -19.46
C HIS A 305 20.89 -1.83 -20.16
N ASN A 306 20.49 -1.96 -21.43
CA ASN A 306 20.92 -3.07 -22.26
C ASN A 306 22.41 -2.87 -22.62
N ASN A 307 23.27 -3.81 -22.23
CA ASN A 307 24.70 -3.75 -22.54
C ASN A 307 25.15 -5.08 -23.14
N PRO A 308 25.02 -5.30 -24.47
CA PRO A 308 25.22 -6.62 -25.08
C PRO A 308 26.60 -7.26 -24.83
N GLY A 309 27.65 -6.45 -24.62
CA GLY A 309 29.00 -6.94 -24.34
C GLY A 309 29.25 -7.38 -22.89
N LEU A 310 28.34 -7.10 -21.97
CA LEU A 310 28.49 -7.41 -20.53
C LEU A 310 27.28 -8.14 -19.97
N LEU A 311 26.09 -7.55 -20.13
CA LEU A 311 24.82 -8.09 -19.69
C LEU A 311 23.73 -7.67 -20.69
N ALA A 312 23.45 -8.56 -21.62
CA ALA A 312 22.48 -8.30 -22.69
C ALA A 312 21.05 -8.47 -22.15
N LEU A 313 20.15 -7.54 -22.45
CA LEU A 313 18.73 -7.70 -22.22
C LEU A 313 18.18 -8.69 -23.26
N SER A 314 17.77 -9.87 -22.79
CA SER A 314 17.27 -10.96 -23.64
C SER A 314 15.77 -10.79 -23.88
N VAL A 315 15.00 -10.74 -22.79
CA VAL A 315 13.55 -10.54 -22.83
C VAL A 315 13.12 -9.52 -21.78
N PHE A 316 12.24 -8.61 -22.18
CA PHE A 316 11.43 -7.80 -21.26
C PHE A 316 9.97 -8.22 -21.38
N ARG A 317 9.42 -8.84 -20.34
CA ARG A 317 8.02 -9.27 -20.29
C ARG A 317 7.22 -8.20 -19.59
N LEU A 318 6.32 -7.56 -20.31
CA LEU A 318 5.41 -6.57 -19.77
C LEU A 318 4.02 -7.15 -19.72
N LEU A 319 3.46 -7.17 -18.52
CA LEU A 319 2.10 -7.59 -18.24
C LEU A 319 1.30 -6.36 -17.82
N HIS A 320 0.12 -6.16 -18.37
CA HIS A 320 -0.77 -5.06 -18.04
C HIS A 320 -2.19 -5.59 -17.83
N ALA A 321 -2.66 -5.53 -16.57
CA ALA A 321 -4.02 -5.84 -16.20
C ALA A 321 -4.83 -4.57 -15.93
N GLN A 322 -6.08 -4.56 -16.37
CA GLN A 322 -7.03 -3.48 -16.10
C GLN A 322 -8.15 -4.03 -15.20
N VAL A 323 -8.31 -3.40 -14.04
CA VAL A 323 -9.19 -3.86 -12.96
C VAL A 323 -10.22 -2.79 -12.69
N GLN A 324 -11.50 -3.16 -12.78
CA GLN A 324 -12.58 -2.35 -12.26
C GLN A 324 -12.68 -2.55 -10.74
N VAL A 325 -12.81 -1.46 -10.00
CA VAL A 325 -12.89 -1.42 -8.54
C VAL A 325 -14.15 -0.69 -8.12
N GLY A 326 -14.89 -1.31 -7.19
CA GLY A 326 -15.99 -0.69 -6.47
C GLY A 326 -15.75 -0.75 -4.97
N VAL A 327 -15.88 0.39 -4.28
CA VAL A 327 -15.72 0.47 -2.81
C VAL A 327 -17.08 0.77 -2.17
N GLY A 328 -17.54 -0.09 -1.26
CA GLY A 328 -18.86 0.02 -0.65
C GLY A 328 -19.99 -0.29 -1.65
N ASP A 329 -21.12 0.42 -1.53
CA ASP A 329 -22.30 0.21 -2.38
C ASP A 329 -22.12 0.65 -3.84
N THR A 330 -21.02 1.32 -4.17
CA THR A 330 -20.74 1.73 -5.55
C THR A 330 -20.18 0.54 -6.33
N THR A 331 -21.06 -0.27 -6.92
CA THR A 331 -20.69 -1.17 -8.02
C THR A 331 -20.81 -0.41 -9.33
N SER A 332 -19.72 0.23 -9.76
CA SER A 332 -19.65 0.73 -11.13
C SER A 332 -19.33 -0.45 -12.04
N ASN A 333 -20.37 -1.07 -12.60
CA ASN A 333 -20.20 -2.00 -13.72
C ASN A 333 -19.77 -1.18 -14.94
N VAL A 334 -18.64 -1.56 -15.57
CA VAL A 334 -18.31 -1.04 -16.90
C VAL A 334 -19.31 -1.67 -17.88
N GLN A 335 -20.28 -0.89 -18.36
CA GLN A 335 -21.05 -1.28 -19.53
C GLN A 335 -20.17 -1.08 -20.76
N PHE A 336 -19.87 -2.18 -21.46
CA PHE A 336 -19.24 -2.17 -22.78
C PHE A 336 -20.24 -1.75 -23.85
#